data_AF-A0A9X5YTV6-F1
#
_entry.id   AF-A0A9X5YTV6-F1
#
_cell.length_a   1.000
_cell.length_b   1.000
_cell.length_c   1.000
_cell.angle_alpha   90.00
_cell.angle_beta   90.00
_cell.angle_gamma   90.00
#
_symmetry.space_group_name_H-M   'P 1'
#
loop_
_entity.id
_entity.type
_entity.pdbx_description
1 polymer ?
#
loop_
_entity_poly.entity_id
_entity_poly.type
_entity_poly.pdbx_seq_one_letter_code
_entity_poly.pdbx_strand_id
1 'polypeptide(L)'
;MRLLSVSLLEGLPAFGETVRVGRPLVRYEYNGSGDLIRVIGRDGNVKRSFGYKNNLMVSHTDAAGLVSEYEYDHYTPTGKVLRNWTSLGEEWRFTYHDGYTEVTDVLGRTEQYHYDYNNELTKRVFADGSAVLM
;
A
#
# COMPACT_ATOMS: atom_id res chain seq x y z
N MET A 1 8.69 -17.49 -6.14
CA MET A 1 7.52 -18.21 -5.59
C MET A 1 6.53 -17.17 -5.07
N ARG A 2 5.22 -17.31 -5.32
CA ARG A 2 4.18 -16.39 -4.82
C ARG A 2 3.22 -17.13 -3.89
N LEU A 3 2.78 -16.46 -2.84
CA LEU A 3 1.81 -17.02 -1.89
C LEU A 3 0.42 -16.99 -2.51
N LEU A 4 -0.19 -18.15 -2.74
CA LEU A 4 -1.53 -18.24 -3.37
C LEU A 4 -2.66 -18.30 -2.35
N SER A 5 -2.39 -18.84 -1.17
CA SER A 5 -3.37 -18.91 -0.08
C SER A 5 -2.70 -19.18 1.26
N VAL A 6 -3.40 -18.82 2.34
CA VAL A 6 -3.10 -19.28 3.70
C VAL A 6 -4.30 -20.07 4.19
N SER A 7 -4.05 -21.24 4.74
CA SER A 7 -5.07 -22.16 5.24
C SER A 7 -4.72 -22.66 6.62
N LEU A 8 -5.73 -22.92 7.45
CA LEU A 8 -5.53 -23.63 8.70
C LEU A 8 -5.30 -25.12 8.39
N LEU A 9 -4.39 -25.75 9.11
CA LEU A 9 -4.30 -27.21 9.10
C LEU A 9 -5.46 -27.79 9.93
N GLU A 10 -6.03 -28.91 9.48
CA GLU A 10 -7.09 -29.60 10.23
C GLU A 10 -6.53 -30.34 11.47
N GLY A 11 -5.21 -30.42 11.58
CA GLY A 11 -4.45 -30.95 12.70
C GLY A 11 -2.96 -30.86 12.40
N LEU A 12 -2.12 -31.00 13.42
CA LEU A 12 -0.69 -31.20 13.19
C LEU A 12 -0.49 -32.59 12.59
N PRO A 13 0.13 -32.73 11.41
CA PRO A 13 0.37 -34.04 10.82
C PRO A 13 1.38 -34.81 11.67
N ALA A 14 1.18 -36.13 11.78
CA ALA A 14 2.23 -36.99 12.28
C ALA A 14 3.44 -36.97 11.33
N PHE A 15 4.62 -37.32 11.84
CA PHE A 15 5.83 -37.36 11.03
C PHE A 15 5.65 -38.33 9.83
N GLY A 16 5.80 -37.81 8.61
CA GLY A 16 5.63 -38.60 7.38
C GLY A 16 4.21 -38.63 6.81
N GLU A 17 3.22 -38.03 7.47
CA GLU A 17 1.85 -37.95 6.93
C GLU A 17 1.62 -36.73 6.03
N THR A 18 0.66 -36.88 5.12
CA THR A 18 0.21 -35.78 4.27
C THR A 18 -0.60 -34.78 5.10
N VAL A 19 -0.27 -33.50 4.96
CA VAL A 19 -0.95 -32.40 5.64
C VAL A 19 -2.38 -32.28 5.12
N ARG A 20 -3.36 -32.40 6.01
CA ARG A 20 -4.75 -32.05 5.71
C ARG A 20 -4.96 -30.55 5.88
N VAL A 21 -5.23 -29.89 4.77
CA VAL A 21 -5.40 -28.45 4.70
C VAL A 21 -6.89 -28.13 4.67
N GLY A 22 -7.36 -27.34 5.63
CA GLY A 22 -8.74 -26.87 5.65
C GLY A 22 -9.02 -25.81 4.59
N ARG A 23 -10.25 -25.31 4.55
CA ARG A 23 -10.63 -24.21 3.65
C ARG A 23 -9.69 -23.00 3.83
N PRO A 24 -9.21 -22.37 2.73
CA PRO A 24 -8.37 -21.18 2.82
C PRO A 24 -8.98 -20.06 3.65
N LEU A 25 -8.16 -19.50 4.54
CA LEU A 25 -8.47 -18.29 5.31
C LEU A 25 -8.38 -17.04 4.43
N VAL A 26 -7.44 -17.05 3.48
CA VAL A 26 -7.25 -16.00 2.48
C VAL A 26 -6.67 -16.62 1.20
N ARG A 27 -7.04 -16.05 0.05
CA ARG A 27 -6.45 -16.35 -1.26
C ARG A 27 -5.93 -15.07 -1.91
N TYR A 28 -4.92 -15.22 -2.75
CA TYR A 28 -4.28 -14.14 -3.48
C TYR A 28 -4.32 -14.44 -4.97
N GLU A 29 -4.76 -13.48 -5.76
CA GLU A 29 -4.77 -13.58 -7.22
C GLU A 29 -3.74 -12.62 -7.81
N TYR A 30 -2.97 -13.09 -8.78
CA TYR A 30 -1.95 -12.31 -9.46
C TYR A 30 -2.23 -12.25 -10.96
N ASN A 31 -1.89 -11.14 -11.61
CA ASN A 31 -1.93 -11.05 -13.08
C ASN A 31 -0.73 -11.80 -13.72
N GLY A 32 -0.66 -11.82 -15.06
CA GLY A 32 0.42 -12.47 -15.81
C GLY A 32 1.81 -11.87 -15.58
N SER A 33 1.88 -10.55 -15.35
CA SER A 33 3.12 -9.84 -14.95
C SER A 33 3.51 -10.14 -13.50
N GLY A 34 2.55 -10.63 -12.72
CA GLY A 34 2.74 -11.05 -11.36
C GLY A 34 2.42 -10.07 -10.26
N ASP A 35 1.69 -9.01 -10.60
CA ASP A 35 1.17 -8.06 -9.64
C ASP A 35 -0.02 -8.66 -8.90
N LEU A 36 -0.12 -8.41 -7.59
CA LEU A 36 -1.23 -8.89 -6.76
C LEU A 36 -2.49 -8.10 -7.12
N ILE A 37 -3.47 -8.70 -7.77
CA ILE A 37 -4.69 -8.00 -8.20
C ILE A 37 -5.86 -8.13 -7.22
N ARG A 38 -5.93 -9.21 -6.43
CA ARG A 38 -6.99 -9.41 -5.42
C ARG A 38 -6.50 -10.17 -4.19
N VAL A 39 -7.05 -9.76 -3.05
CA VAL A 39 -7.04 -10.52 -1.79
C VAL A 39 -8.47 -10.95 -1.51
N ILE A 40 -8.71 -12.24 -1.38
CA ILE A 40 -10.04 -12.82 -1.20
C ILE A 40 -10.12 -13.48 0.16
N GLY A 41 -11.08 -13.08 0.99
CA GLY A 41 -11.28 -13.61 2.33
C GLY A 41 -11.84 -15.03 2.32
N ARG A 42 -11.84 -15.67 3.50
CA ARG A 42 -12.44 -16.99 3.73
C ARG A 42 -13.89 -17.06 3.25
N ASP A 43 -14.65 -15.98 3.43
CA ASP A 43 -16.05 -15.82 3.01
C ASP A 43 -16.22 -15.83 1.48
N GLY A 44 -15.14 -15.70 0.72
CA GLY A 44 -15.17 -15.61 -0.74
C GLY A 44 -15.27 -14.18 -1.26
N ASN A 45 -15.42 -13.19 -0.38
CA ASN A 45 -15.51 -11.79 -0.76
C ASN A 45 -14.12 -11.19 -0.99
N VAL A 46 -14.01 -10.29 -1.96
CA VAL A 46 -12.80 -9.49 -2.16
C VAL A 46 -12.62 -8.55 -0.96
N LYS A 47 -11.44 -8.58 -0.37
CA LYS A 47 -11.04 -7.71 0.76
C LYS A 47 -10.15 -6.56 0.31
N ARG A 48 -9.37 -6.76 -0.75
CA ARG A 48 -8.61 -5.73 -1.43
C ARG A 48 -8.52 -6.04 -2.92
N SER A 49 -8.54 -5.01 -3.76
CA SER A 49 -8.13 -5.09 -5.16
C SER A 49 -7.12 -4.01 -5.48
N PHE A 50 -6.31 -4.23 -6.52
CA PHE A 50 -5.20 -3.35 -6.86
C PHE A 50 -5.08 -3.19 -8.37
N GLY A 51 -4.77 -1.97 -8.81
CA GLY A 51 -4.46 -1.62 -10.19
C GLY A 51 -2.98 -1.27 -10.35
N TYR A 52 -2.40 -1.63 -11.50
CA TYR A 52 -0.98 -1.45 -11.76
C TYR A 52 -0.70 -0.83 -13.13
N LYS A 53 0.42 -0.11 -13.22
CA LYS A 53 1.05 0.34 -14.45
C LYS A 53 2.55 0.09 -14.35
N ASN A 54 3.12 -0.69 -15.27
CA ASN A 54 4.54 -1.06 -15.26
C ASN A 54 5.02 -1.66 -13.92
N ASN A 55 4.21 -2.51 -13.29
CA ASN A 55 4.45 -3.08 -11.95
C ASN A 55 4.44 -2.07 -10.77
N LEU A 56 4.04 -0.82 -11.00
CA LEU A 56 3.74 0.14 -9.92
C LEU A 56 2.25 0.12 -9.61
N MET A 57 1.90 0.07 -8.33
CA MET A 57 0.50 0.15 -7.88
C MET A 57 -0.02 1.57 -8.06
N VAL A 58 -1.00 1.74 -8.95
CA VAL A 58 -1.62 3.05 -9.26
C VAL A 58 -2.99 3.21 -8.64
N SER A 59 -3.59 2.12 -8.15
CA SER A 59 -4.83 2.19 -7.38
C SER A 59 -4.97 1.00 -6.45
N HIS A 60 -5.75 1.18 -5.39
CA HIS A 60 -6.26 0.07 -4.60
C HIS A 60 -7.67 0.36 -4.10
N THR A 61 -8.42 -0.70 -3.82
CA THR A 61 -9.75 -0.64 -3.24
C THR A 61 -9.77 -1.48 -1.97
N ASP A 62 -10.34 -0.95 -0.88
CA ASP A 62 -10.52 -1.69 0.36
C ASP A 62 -11.81 -2.53 0.37
N ALA A 63 -12.07 -3.20 1.49
CA ALA A 63 -13.26 -4.05 1.64
C ALA A 63 -14.57 -3.26 1.73
N ALA A 64 -14.52 -1.96 2.04
CA ALA A 64 -15.67 -1.06 2.09
C ALA A 64 -15.96 -0.42 0.73
N GLY A 65 -15.07 -0.58 -0.25
CA GLY A 65 -15.19 0.01 -1.58
C GLY A 65 -14.52 1.38 -1.72
N LEU A 66 -13.78 1.85 -0.71
CA LEU A 66 -12.97 3.06 -0.82
C LEU A 66 -11.87 2.83 -1.85
N VAL A 67 -11.83 3.65 -2.89
CA VAL A 67 -10.76 3.61 -3.90
C VAL A 67 -9.73 4.67 -3.56
N SER A 68 -8.45 4.28 -3.51
CA SER A 68 -7.32 5.20 -3.45
C SER A 68 -6.50 5.08 -4.72
N GLU A 69 -6.09 6.21 -5.29
CA GLU A 69 -5.33 6.27 -6.54
C GLU A 69 -4.02 7.03 -6.36
N TYR A 70 -3.05 6.78 -7.23
CA TYR A 70 -1.70 7.34 -7.16
C TYR A 70 -1.24 7.79 -8.54
N GLU A 71 -0.78 9.03 -8.60
CA GLU A 71 -0.09 9.61 -9.75
C GLU A 71 1.40 9.68 -9.46
N TYR A 72 2.21 9.18 -10.39
CA TYR A 72 3.67 9.17 -10.28
C TYR A 72 4.29 10.17 -11.27
N ASP A 73 5.46 10.70 -10.93
CA ASP A 73 6.30 11.50 -11.83
C ASP A 73 6.70 10.72 -13.10
N HIS A 74 7.05 9.45 -12.95
CA HIS A 74 7.25 8.48 -14.01
C HIS A 74 6.92 7.07 -13.52
N TYR A 75 6.45 6.21 -14.43
CA TYR A 75 6.00 4.85 -14.11
C TYR A 75 7.13 3.83 -14.26
N THR A 76 8.17 3.98 -13.41
CA THR A 76 9.30 3.05 -13.26
C THR A 76 9.58 2.83 -11.77
N PRO A 77 10.31 1.79 -11.34
CA PRO A 77 10.50 1.49 -9.91
C PRO A 77 11.14 2.61 -9.06
N THR A 78 11.73 3.63 -9.69
CA THR A 78 12.29 4.81 -9.03
C THR A 78 11.35 6.01 -9.02
N GLY A 79 10.13 5.86 -9.57
CA GLY A 79 9.10 6.89 -9.57
C GLY A 79 8.62 7.24 -8.18
N LYS A 80 8.33 8.52 -7.98
CA LYS A 80 7.76 9.07 -6.75
C LYS A 80 6.31 9.49 -6.98
N VAL A 81 5.47 9.29 -5.96
CA VAL A 81 4.06 9.67 -6.01
C VAL A 81 3.95 11.19 -5.91
N LEU A 82 3.38 11.85 -6.91
CA LEU A 82 3.11 13.29 -6.88
C LEU A 82 1.74 13.61 -6.27
N ARG A 83 0.79 12.68 -6.39
CA ARG A 83 -0.58 12.85 -5.88
C ARG A 83 -1.17 11.52 -5.44
N ASN A 84 -1.86 11.55 -4.31
CA ASN A 84 -2.77 10.49 -3.88
C ASN A 84 -4.16 11.10 -3.66
N TRP A 85 -5.21 10.41 -4.08
CA TRP A 85 -6.58 10.83 -3.79
C TRP A 85 -7.49 9.63 -3.56
N THR A 86 -8.61 9.86 -2.88
CA THR A 86 -9.62 8.82 -2.61
C THR A 86 -10.93 9.12 -3.31
N SER A 87 -11.77 8.08 -3.48
CA SER A 87 -13.13 8.22 -4.01
C SER A 87 -14.06 9.04 -3.12
N LEU A 88 -13.65 9.36 -1.89
CA LEU A 88 -14.38 10.23 -0.97
C LEU A 88 -13.97 11.71 -1.08
N GLY A 89 -13.03 12.04 -1.96
CA GLY A 89 -12.60 13.42 -2.22
C GLY A 89 -11.44 13.90 -1.34
N GLU A 90 -10.81 13.02 -0.57
CA GLU A 90 -9.54 13.33 0.08
C GLU A 90 -8.43 13.36 -0.96
N GLU A 91 -7.45 14.25 -0.76
CA GLU A 91 -6.31 14.41 -1.66
C GLU A 91 -5.07 14.83 -0.88
N TRP A 92 -3.93 14.31 -1.30
CA TRP A 92 -2.59 14.71 -0.87
C TRP A 92 -1.70 14.92 -2.09
N ARG A 93 -0.97 16.03 -2.10
CA ARG A 93 0.06 16.35 -3.08
C ARG A 93 1.42 16.34 -2.41
N PHE A 94 2.40 15.79 -3.12
CA PHE A 94 3.76 15.61 -2.62
C PHE A 94 4.74 16.41 -3.46
N THR A 95 5.54 17.24 -2.80
CA THR A 95 6.68 17.93 -3.41
C THR A 95 7.95 17.43 -2.76
N TYR A 96 8.87 16.95 -3.58
CA TYR A 96 10.13 16.36 -3.11
C TYR A 96 11.27 17.36 -3.25
N HIS A 97 11.96 17.61 -2.15
CA HIS A 97 13.15 18.45 -2.09
C HIS A 97 14.37 17.61 -1.67
N ASP A 98 15.55 18.23 -1.73
CA ASP A 98 16.73 17.65 -1.10
C ASP A 98 16.57 17.72 0.42
N GLY A 99 16.65 16.57 1.09
CA GLY A 99 16.53 16.44 2.55
C GLY A 99 15.10 16.52 3.14
N TYR A 100 14.05 16.85 2.38
CA TYR A 100 12.68 16.85 2.91
C TYR A 100 11.60 16.63 1.85
N THR A 101 10.41 16.22 2.30
CA THR A 101 9.18 16.12 1.50
C THR A 101 8.13 17.05 2.08
N GLU A 102 7.48 17.82 1.22
CA GLU A 102 6.32 18.63 1.55
C GLU A 102 5.04 17.90 1.15
N VAL A 103 4.06 17.83 2.06
CA VAL A 103 2.77 17.16 1.85
C VAL A 103 1.66 18.18 2.05
N THR A 104 0.89 18.44 1.00
CA THR A 104 -0.23 19.38 1.03
C THR A 104 -1.55 18.63 0.87
N ASP A 105 -2.48 18.81 1.81
CA ASP A 105 -3.79 18.18 1.75
C ASP A 105 -4.80 18.95 0.89
N VAL A 106 -5.99 18.38 0.72
CA VAL A 106 -7.10 18.97 -0.05
C VAL A 106 -7.55 20.36 0.45
N LEU A 107 -7.26 20.73 1.70
CA LEU A 107 -7.58 22.04 2.28
C LEU A 107 -6.45 23.05 2.09
N GLY A 108 -5.36 22.67 1.42
CA GLY A 108 -4.17 23.49 1.23
C GLY A 108 -3.30 23.61 2.48
N ARG A 109 -3.49 22.72 3.48
CA ARG A 109 -2.63 22.67 4.66
C ARG A 109 -1.38 21.86 4.32
N THR A 110 -0.24 22.36 4.75
CA THR A 110 1.05 21.81 4.35
C THR A 110 1.86 21.35 5.56
N GLU A 111 2.42 20.14 5.47
CA GLU A 111 3.36 19.59 6.43
C GLU A 111 4.70 19.26 5.76
N GLN A 112 5.78 19.27 6.52
CA GLN A 112 7.11 18.90 6.02
C GLN A 112 7.71 17.75 6.83
N TYR A 113 8.34 16.82 6.13
CA TYR A 113 9.02 15.65 6.68
C TYR A 113 10.49 15.73 6.26
N HIS A 114 11.40 15.93 7.22
CA HIS A 114 12.83 16.12 6.99
C HIS A 114 13.60 14.85 7.35
N TYR A 115 14.65 14.57 6.60
CA TYR A 115 15.40 13.33 6.67
C TYR A 115 16.91 13.59 6.83
N ASP A 116 17.60 12.64 7.44
CA ASP A 116 19.07 12.61 7.44
C ASP A 116 19.62 11.98 6.14
N TYR A 117 20.95 11.82 6.07
CA TYR A 117 21.62 11.22 4.92
C TYR A 117 21.36 9.71 4.74
N ASN A 118 20.81 9.03 5.76
CA ASN A 118 20.38 7.63 5.71
C ASN A 118 18.90 7.49 5.31
N ASN A 119 18.20 8.60 5.05
CA ASN A 119 16.75 8.69 4.84
C ASN A 119 15.91 8.34 6.10
N GLU A 120 16.47 8.56 7.28
CA GLU A 120 15.74 8.45 8.54
C GLU A 120 15.01 9.76 8.83
N LEU A 121 13.74 9.69 9.28
CA LEU A 121 12.95 10.86 9.61
C LEU A 121 13.52 11.54 10.86
N THR A 122 13.91 12.81 10.76
CA THR A 122 14.54 13.56 11.87
C THR A 122 13.67 14.70 12.40
N LYS A 123 12.78 15.25 11.56
CA LYS A 123 11.91 16.37 11.95
C LYS A 123 10.61 16.36 11.16
N ARG A 124 9.51 16.66 11.84
CA ARG A 124 8.22 16.98 11.21
C ARG A 124 7.83 18.42 11.54
N VAL A 125 7.42 19.17 10.53
CA VAL A 125 6.80 20.50 10.67
C VAL A 125 5.31 20.35 10.33
N PHE A 126 4.44 20.77 11.24
CA PHE A 126 2.99 20.72 11.07
C PHE A 126 2.46 21.98 10.38
N ALA A 127 1.23 21.90 9.88
CA ALA A 127 0.58 23.01 9.18
C ALA A 127 0.37 24.28 10.03
N ASP A 128 0.38 24.17 11.35
CA ASP A 128 0.33 25.30 12.28
C ASP A 128 1.71 25.93 12.56
N GLY A 129 2.76 25.42 11.91
CA GLY A 129 4.15 25.86 12.08
C GLY A 129 4.88 25.23 13.27
N SER A 130 4.19 24.44 14.10
CA SER A 130 4.84 23.68 15.16
C SER A 130 5.74 22.58 14.58
N ALA A 131 6.73 22.13 15.34
CA ALA A 131 7.65 21.09 14.89
C ALA A 131 8.03 20.10 16.00
N VAL A 132 8.26 18.85 15.60
CA VAL A 132 8.75 17.77 16.46
C VAL A 132 10.02 17.19 15.86
N LEU A 133 11.04 17.01 16.70
CA LEU A 133 12.26 16.26 16.39
C LEU A 133 12.08 14.80 16.81
N MET A 134 12.67 13.89 16.05
CA MET A 134 12.59 12.44 16.29
C MET A 134 13.83 11.91 17.02
#